data_AF-A0A319F629-F1
#
_entry.id   AF-A0A319F629-F1
#
_cell.length_a   1.000
_cell.length_b   1.000
_cell.length_c   1.000
_cell.angle_alpha   90.00
_cell.angle_beta   90.00
_cell.angle_gamma   90.00
#
_symmetry.space_group_name_H-M   'P 1'
#
loop_
_entity.id
_entity.type
_entity.pdbx_description
1 polymer ?
#
loop_
_entity_poly.entity_id
_entity_poly.type
_entity_poly.pdbx_seq_one_letter_code
_entity_poly.pdbx_strand_id
1 'polypeptide(L)'
;MTRPNYVDLCCLGPGETTVGLKAVVAQELDVNILTPSGFQALPGLEVQRHEIARIFYDSGGVPHAVRDMVQLYIWKKGEAKMWKQNFYVSTDDAPDSHHQCHVILGTQCIVGRVRDEKGLPIAVTQLGPQSASDKASQEQRKRDKEAALAKKEQERRDREKQQASQKK
;
A
#
# COMPACT_ATOMS: atom_id res chain seq x y z
N MET A 1 12.77 15.42 3.40
CA MET A 1 11.58 14.98 4.16
C MET A 1 10.37 15.13 3.25
N THR A 2 9.79 14.01 2.83
CA THR A 2 8.60 14.00 1.96
C THR A 2 7.40 14.38 2.81
N ARG A 3 6.57 15.34 2.37
CA ARG A 3 5.34 15.70 3.08
C ARG A 3 4.40 14.48 3.13
N PRO A 4 3.65 14.27 4.23
CA PRO A 4 2.65 13.21 4.26
C PRO A 4 1.59 13.49 3.20
N ASN A 5 1.30 12.51 2.34
CA ASN A 5 0.24 12.62 1.36
C ASN A 5 -1.11 12.43 2.07
N TYR A 6 -1.82 13.53 2.29
CA TYR A 6 -3.14 13.52 2.90
C TYR A 6 -4.24 13.31 1.85
N VAL A 7 -5.27 12.56 2.23
CA VAL A 7 -6.47 12.35 1.42
C VAL A 7 -7.70 12.56 2.31
N ASP A 8 -8.66 13.36 1.86
CA ASP A 8 -9.95 13.48 2.53
C ASP A 8 -10.88 12.35 2.07
N LEU A 9 -11.28 11.53 3.03
CA LEU A 9 -12.23 10.46 2.85
C LEU A 9 -13.56 10.81 3.53
N CYS A 10 -14.61 10.16 3.06
CA CYS A 10 -15.88 10.03 3.75
C CYS A 10 -16.09 8.56 4.10
N CYS A 11 -16.80 8.32 5.21
CA CYS A 11 -17.16 7.00 5.69
C CYS A 11 -18.64 6.96 6.07
N LEU A 12 -19.31 5.83 5.86
CA LEU A 12 -20.59 5.57 6.51
C LEU A 12 -20.32 5.12 7.95
N GLY A 13 -20.72 5.93 8.90
CA GLY A 13 -20.78 5.59 10.32
C GLY A 13 -22.05 4.82 10.67
N PRO A 14 -22.17 4.36 11.93
CA PRO A 14 -23.37 3.71 12.44
C PRO A 14 -24.62 4.57 12.23
N GLY A 15 -25.73 3.96 11.84
CA GLY A 15 -26.97 4.69 11.50
C GLY A 15 -26.93 5.46 10.17
N GLU A 16 -26.03 5.07 9.26
CA GLU A 16 -25.87 5.63 7.91
C GLU A 16 -25.43 7.11 7.88
N THR A 17 -24.91 7.63 9.00
CA THR A 17 -24.38 8.99 9.05
C THR A 17 -23.06 9.08 8.29
N THR A 18 -22.92 10.06 7.40
CA THR A 18 -21.64 10.28 6.71
C THR A 18 -20.68 11.06 7.60
N VAL A 19 -19.48 10.50 7.81
CA VAL A 19 -18.42 11.10 8.63
C VAL A 19 -17.20 11.39 7.74
N GLY A 20 -16.63 12.59 7.88
CA GLY A 20 -15.40 12.98 7.19
C GLY A 20 -14.17 12.48 7.92
N LEU A 21 -13.26 11.82 7.22
CA LEU A 21 -12.02 11.26 7.76
C LEU A 21 -10.82 11.79 6.98
N LYS A 22 -9.91 12.45 7.70
CA LYS A 22 -8.56 12.79 7.20
C LYS A 22 -7.67 11.55 7.19
N ALA A 23 -7.19 11.17 6.01
CA ALA A 23 -6.34 10.01 5.81
C ALA A 23 -4.88 10.39 5.48
N VAL A 24 -3.92 9.56 5.86
CA VAL A 24 -2.52 9.60 5.40
C VAL A 24 -2.23 8.34 4.61
N VAL A 25 -1.52 8.45 3.48
CA VAL A 25 -1.10 7.29 2.68
C VAL A 25 0.31 6.85 3.07
N ALA A 26 0.46 5.58 3.48
CA ALA A 26 1.74 4.95 3.79
C ALA A 26 2.08 3.90 2.71
N GLN A 27 3.12 4.15 1.91
CA GLN A 27 3.40 3.40 0.68
C GLN A 27 3.96 1.98 0.88
N GLU A 28 4.29 1.59 2.12
CA GLU A 28 4.82 0.26 2.47
C GLU A 28 4.09 -0.36 3.67
N LEU A 29 2.98 0.24 4.08
CA LEU A 29 2.14 -0.37 5.10
C LEU A 29 1.18 -1.34 4.43
N ASP A 30 1.25 -2.62 4.76
CA ASP A 30 0.43 -3.65 4.11
C ASP A 30 -1.03 -3.65 4.58
N VAL A 31 -1.40 -2.82 5.55
CA VAL A 31 -2.75 -2.82 6.13
C VAL A 31 -3.28 -1.41 6.26
N ASN A 32 -4.60 -1.28 6.38
CA ASN A 32 -5.21 -0.01 6.74
C ASN A 32 -5.40 0.04 8.25
N ILE A 33 -5.15 1.21 8.83
CA ILE A 33 -5.21 1.41 10.28
C ILE A 33 -6.17 2.54 10.58
N LEU A 34 -7.12 2.26 11.47
CA LEU A 34 -7.98 3.24 12.11
C LEU A 34 -7.27 3.69 13.39
N THR A 35 -6.92 4.98 13.44
CA THR A 35 -6.23 5.56 14.61
C THR A 35 -7.23 5.75 15.76
N PRO A 36 -6.76 5.99 17.00
CA PRO A 36 -7.67 6.25 18.12
C PRO A 36 -8.59 7.46 17.86
N SER A 37 -8.08 8.52 17.22
CA SER A 37 -8.89 9.69 16.84
C SER A 37 -9.95 9.36 15.78
N GLY A 38 -9.63 8.51 14.81
CA GLY A 38 -10.61 8.02 13.84
C GLY A 38 -11.66 7.11 14.46
N PHE A 39 -11.28 6.27 15.41
CA PHE A 39 -12.20 5.44 16.16
C PHE A 39 -13.18 6.28 16.99
N GLN A 40 -12.68 7.32 17.67
CA GLN A 40 -13.52 8.27 18.41
C GLN A 40 -14.48 9.06 17.52
N ALA A 41 -14.08 9.35 16.27
CA ALA A 41 -14.94 10.02 15.29
C ALA A 41 -16.09 9.13 14.76
N LEU A 42 -16.04 7.82 15.04
CA LEU A 42 -17.01 6.82 14.58
C LEU A 42 -17.61 6.07 15.78
N PRO A 43 -18.37 6.75 16.66
CA PRO A 43 -18.92 6.13 17.86
C PRO A 43 -19.92 5.03 17.49
N GLY A 44 -19.85 3.89 18.20
CA GLY A 44 -20.77 2.77 18.01
C GLY A 44 -20.40 1.82 16.88
N LEU A 45 -19.19 1.90 16.33
CA LEU A 45 -18.70 0.91 15.39
C LEU A 45 -18.68 -0.50 15.98
N GLU A 46 -19.16 -1.46 15.20
CA GLU A 46 -18.96 -2.87 15.50
C GLU A 46 -17.52 -3.26 15.21
N VAL A 47 -16.83 -3.74 16.24
CA VAL A 47 -15.43 -4.13 16.18
C VAL A 47 -15.33 -5.64 16.27
N GLN A 48 -14.70 -6.24 15.26
CA GLN A 48 -14.28 -7.64 15.33
C GLN A 48 -13.05 -7.73 16.25
N ARG A 49 -13.27 -8.28 17.44
CA ARG A 49 -12.21 -8.44 18.43
C ARG A 49 -11.26 -9.55 18.03
N HIS A 50 -9.96 -9.29 18.18
CA HIS A 50 -8.94 -10.32 18.04
C HIS A 50 -8.16 -10.48 19.34
N GLU A 51 -7.79 -11.73 19.65
CA GLU A 51 -7.09 -12.04 20.89
C GLU A 51 -5.62 -11.64 20.88
N ILE A 52 -5.01 -11.60 19.70
CA ILE A 52 -3.56 -11.38 19.53
C ILE A 52 -3.30 -10.05 18.85
N ALA A 53 -2.57 -9.16 19.55
CA ALA A 53 -2.06 -7.93 18.97
C ALA A 53 -0.95 -8.22 17.93
N ARG A 54 -0.88 -7.38 16.90
CA ARG A 54 0.07 -7.45 15.79
C ARG A 54 0.77 -6.11 15.64
N ILE A 55 1.98 -6.12 15.12
CA ILE A 55 2.75 -4.91 14.83
C ILE A 55 3.03 -4.89 13.33
N PHE A 56 2.68 -3.78 12.69
CA PHE A 56 3.03 -3.48 11.31
C PHE A 56 4.03 -2.33 11.26
N TYR A 57 4.84 -2.26 10.21
CA TYR A 57 5.81 -1.19 10.04
C TYR A 57 5.49 -0.43 8.76
N ASP A 58 5.64 0.89 8.80
CA ASP A 58 5.60 1.71 7.59
C ASP A 58 7.00 1.88 6.98
N SER A 59 7.09 2.61 5.86
CA SER A 59 8.35 2.87 5.15
C SER A 59 9.39 3.65 5.97
N GLY A 60 8.95 4.32 7.05
CA GLY A 60 9.84 4.99 8.00
C GLY A 60 10.38 4.06 9.08
N GLY A 61 9.97 2.78 9.09
CA GLY A 61 10.25 1.84 10.17
C GLY A 61 9.44 2.12 11.44
N VAL A 62 8.39 2.95 11.37
CA VAL A 62 7.57 3.28 12.53
C VAL A 62 6.65 2.08 12.83
N PRO A 63 6.68 1.55 14.07
CA PRO A 63 5.80 0.46 14.45
C PRO A 63 4.37 0.96 14.69
N HIS A 64 3.40 0.20 14.21
CA HIS A 64 1.98 0.41 14.41
C HIS A 64 1.39 -0.83 15.08
N ALA A 65 1.14 -0.74 16.39
CA ALA A 65 0.51 -1.81 17.15
C ALA A 65 -1.00 -1.78 16.92
N VAL A 66 -1.55 -2.92 16.50
CA VAL A 66 -2.98 -3.09 16.22
C VAL A 66 -3.48 -4.39 16.80
N ARG A 67 -4.79 -4.53 16.99
CA ARG A 67 -5.37 -5.79 17.48
C ARG A 67 -6.66 -6.09 16.75
N ASP A 68 -7.65 -5.26 17.02
CA ASP A 68 -9.01 -5.49 16.56
C ASP A 68 -9.18 -5.04 15.10
N MET A 69 -10.28 -5.42 14.46
CA MET A 69 -10.58 -5.05 13.07
C MET A 69 -11.99 -4.46 12.97
N VAL A 70 -12.17 -3.49 12.08
CA VAL A 70 -13.48 -2.95 11.71
C VAL A 70 -13.59 -2.94 10.19
N GLN A 71 -14.81 -3.04 9.68
CA GLN A 71 -15.07 -2.94 8.26
C GLN A 71 -15.83 -1.64 7.97
N LEU A 72 -15.23 -0.77 7.16
CA LEU A 72 -15.78 0.54 6.83
C LEU A 72 -16.17 0.62 5.36
N TYR A 73 -17.26 1.33 5.09
CA TYR A 73 -17.60 1.77 3.75
C TYR A 73 -17.07 3.18 3.54
N ILE A 74 -16.09 3.34 2.66
CA ILE A 74 -15.37 4.60 2.45
C ILE A 74 -15.39 5.04 1.00
N TRP A 75 -15.28 6.34 0.78
CA TRP A 75 -15.10 6.94 -0.54
C TRP A 75 -14.25 8.20 -0.41
N LYS A 76 -13.62 8.59 -1.52
CA LYS A 76 -12.92 9.88 -1.56
C LYS A 76 -13.96 11.00 -1.59
N LYS A 77 -13.71 12.08 -0.84
CA LYS A 77 -14.57 13.26 -0.88
C LYS A 77 -14.70 13.78 -2.32
N GLY A 78 -15.94 13.97 -2.78
CA GLY A 78 -16.24 14.39 -4.15
C GLY A 78 -16.35 13.26 -5.18
N GLU A 79 -16.07 12.01 -4.79
CA GLU A 79 -16.36 10.83 -5.63
C GLU A 79 -17.63 10.13 -5.14
N ALA A 80 -18.41 9.56 -6.07
CA ALA A 80 -19.62 8.79 -5.73
C ALA A 80 -19.33 7.31 -5.46
N LYS A 81 -18.12 6.83 -5.78
CA LYS A 81 -17.79 5.41 -5.72
C LYS A 81 -17.34 5.02 -4.31
N MET A 82 -18.12 4.16 -3.70
CA MET A 82 -17.90 3.61 -2.36
C MET A 82 -17.18 2.26 -2.42
N TRP A 83 -16.36 2.00 -1.41
CA TRP A 83 -15.56 0.80 -1.26
C TRP A 83 -15.69 0.27 0.16
N LYS A 84 -15.86 -1.04 0.29
CA LYS A 84 -15.83 -1.72 1.58
C LYS A 84 -14.38 -2.12 1.87
N GLN A 85 -13.82 -1.69 2.99
CA GLN A 85 -12.43 -1.93 3.35
C GLN A 85 -12.28 -2.34 4.80
N ASN A 86 -11.31 -3.20 5.07
CA ASN A 86 -10.95 -3.61 6.42
C ASN A 86 -9.90 -2.65 6.99
N PHE A 87 -10.09 -2.28 8.25
CA PHE A 87 -9.18 -1.45 9.02
C PHE A 87 -8.85 -2.15 10.32
N TYR A 88 -7.57 -2.25 10.64
CA TYR A 88 -7.14 -2.63 11.96
C TYR A 88 -7.25 -1.44 12.91
N VAL A 89 -7.69 -1.67 14.14
CA VAL A 89 -7.78 -0.66 15.18
C VAL A 89 -6.42 -0.57 15.87
N SER A 90 -5.84 0.62 15.88
CA SER A 90 -4.63 0.90 16.65
C SER A 90 -4.87 0.65 18.14
N THR A 91 -3.94 -0.04 18.78
CA THR A 91 -3.91 -0.18 20.25
C THR A 91 -3.01 0.86 20.90
N ASP A 92 -2.29 1.65 20.10
CA ASP A 92 -1.35 2.63 20.61
C ASP A 92 -2.10 3.87 21.11
N ASP A 93 -2.04 4.11 22.42
CA ASP A 93 -2.59 5.29 23.11
C ASP A 93 -1.58 6.45 23.13
N ALA A 94 -0.44 6.33 22.44
CA ALA A 94 0.64 7.31 22.47
C ALA A 94 0.11 8.74 22.21
N PRO A 95 0.20 9.65 23.21
CA PRO A 95 -0.30 11.02 23.08
C PRO A 95 0.49 11.89 22.11
N ASP A 96 1.64 11.41 21.65
CA ASP A 96 2.65 12.25 21.01
C ASP A 96 2.78 11.99 19.51
N SER A 97 2.03 12.81 18.76
CA SER A 97 2.57 13.67 17.71
C SER A 97 2.76 13.17 16.27
N HIS A 98 2.65 11.87 15.94
CA HIS A 98 3.03 11.48 14.57
C HIS A 98 1.93 11.54 13.50
N HIS A 99 0.64 11.47 13.84
CA HIS A 99 -0.40 11.53 12.82
C HIS A 99 -1.67 12.24 13.30
N GLN A 100 -1.82 13.54 12.98
CA GLN A 100 -3.10 14.24 13.01
C GLN A 100 -4.02 13.75 11.88
N CYS A 101 -4.27 12.44 11.84
CA CYS A 101 -5.16 11.79 10.90
C CYS A 101 -6.05 10.80 11.64
N HIS A 102 -7.17 10.48 11.01
CA HIS A 102 -8.15 9.52 11.49
C HIS A 102 -7.83 8.11 10.98
N VAL A 103 -7.20 8.02 9.80
CA VAL A 103 -6.85 6.73 9.20
C VAL A 103 -5.49 6.79 8.50
N ILE A 104 -4.79 5.67 8.51
CA ILE A 104 -3.58 5.42 7.72
C ILE A 104 -3.96 4.38 6.66
N LEU A 105 -3.82 4.77 5.39
CA LEU A 105 -4.10 3.91 4.26
C LEU A 105 -2.83 3.20 3.84
N GLY A 106 -2.86 1.88 3.93
CA GLY A 106 -1.82 1.03 3.40
C GLY A 106 -1.99 0.75 1.91
N THR A 107 -1.09 -0.06 1.38
CA THR A 107 -1.07 -0.52 -0.02
C THR A 107 -2.33 -1.29 -0.42
N GLN A 108 -3.05 -1.87 0.55
CA GLN A 108 -4.31 -2.59 0.33
C GLN A 108 -5.52 -1.68 0.08
N CYS A 109 -5.45 -0.38 0.39
CA CYS A 109 -6.57 0.53 0.20
C CYS A 109 -6.52 1.24 -1.16
N ILE A 110 -7.37 0.78 -2.09
CA ILE A 110 -7.61 1.44 -3.37
C ILE A 110 -8.84 2.33 -3.24
N VAL A 111 -8.65 3.61 -2.95
CA VAL A 111 -9.75 4.61 -2.94
C VAL A 111 -9.39 5.76 -3.88
N GLY A 112 -9.90 5.67 -5.10
CA GLY A 112 -9.63 6.63 -6.17
C GLY A 112 -8.17 6.59 -6.66
N ARG A 113 -7.83 7.43 -7.64
CA ARG A 113 -6.42 7.70 -7.98
C ARG A 113 -5.88 8.72 -6.98
N VAL A 114 -4.98 8.30 -6.09
CA VAL A 114 -4.16 9.25 -5.33
C VAL A 114 -3.29 9.97 -6.36
N ARG A 115 -3.42 11.29 -6.47
CA ARG A 115 -2.57 12.09 -7.35
C ARG A 115 -1.47 12.71 -6.50
N ASP A 116 -0.24 12.70 -6.99
CA ASP A 116 0.86 13.41 -6.36
C ASP A 116 0.68 14.95 -6.48
N GLU A 117 1.55 15.73 -5.82
CA GLU A 117 1.54 17.20 -5.88
C GLU A 117 1.70 17.76 -7.33
N LYS A 118 2.05 16.92 -8.31
CA LYS A 118 2.17 17.29 -9.73
C LYS A 118 0.95 16.87 -10.56
N GLY A 119 -0.11 16.37 -9.91
CA GLY A 119 -1.34 15.92 -10.56
C GLY A 119 -1.18 14.59 -11.32
N LEU A 120 -0.03 13.92 -11.21
CA LEU A 120 0.21 12.61 -11.79
C LEU A 120 -0.45 11.56 -10.89
N PRO A 121 -1.21 10.62 -11.46
CA PRO A 121 -1.74 9.51 -10.69
C PRO A 121 -0.57 8.70 -10.11
N ILE A 122 -0.50 8.59 -8.78
CA ILE A 122 0.34 7.61 -8.11
C ILE A 122 -0.25 6.26 -8.50
N ALA A 123 0.37 5.63 -9.49
CA ALA A 123 0.05 4.27 -9.88
C ALA A 123 0.51 3.35 -8.74
N VAL A 124 -0.37 3.10 -7.78
CA VAL A 124 -0.32 1.87 -6.99
C VAL A 124 -0.57 0.78 -8.02
N THR A 125 0.48 0.06 -8.41
CA THR A 125 0.54 -0.83 -9.57
C THR A 125 -0.70 -1.71 -9.67
N GLN A 126 -1.61 -1.34 -10.56
CA GLN A 126 -2.71 -2.20 -10.98
C GLN A 126 -2.11 -3.36 -11.77
N LEU A 127 -1.84 -4.48 -11.11
CA LEU A 127 -1.87 -5.77 -11.79
C LEU A 127 -3.35 -6.16 -11.90
N GLY A 128 -4.03 -5.64 -12.93
CA GLY A 128 -5.27 -6.24 -13.39
C GLY A 128 -5.03 -7.71 -13.81
N PRO A 129 -6.06 -8.56 -13.84
CA PRO A 129 -5.89 -9.93 -14.29
C PRO A 129 -5.40 -9.92 -15.75
N GLN A 130 -4.14 -10.30 -15.96
CA GLN A 130 -3.52 -10.36 -17.29
C GLN A 130 -4.25 -11.40 -18.13
N SER A 131 -4.62 -11.01 -19.36
CA SER A 131 -5.15 -11.95 -20.34
C SER A 131 -4.09 -13.01 -20.67
N ALA A 132 -4.49 -14.22 -21.08
CA ALA A 132 -3.55 -15.29 -21.41
C ALA A 132 -2.54 -14.89 -22.52
N SER A 133 -2.93 -13.95 -23.39
CA SER A 133 -2.06 -13.37 -24.43
C SER A 133 -0.96 -12.48 -23.86
N ASP A 134 -1.26 -11.72 -22.80
CA ASP A 134 -0.29 -10.83 -22.13
C ASP A 134 0.74 -11.63 -21.33
N LYS A 135 0.30 -12.72 -20.68
CA LYS A 135 1.21 -13.66 -19.99
C LYS A 135 2.20 -14.30 -20.96
N ALA A 136 1.72 -14.79 -22.11
CA ALA A 136 2.58 -15.39 -23.12
C ALA A 136 3.61 -14.39 -23.68
N SER A 137 3.19 -13.15 -23.92
CA SER A 137 4.08 -12.09 -24.41
C SER A 137 5.13 -11.67 -23.37
N GLN A 138 4.76 -11.68 -22.08
CA GLN A 138 5.67 -11.35 -20.99
C GLN A 138 6.65 -12.49 -20.68
N GLU A 139 6.20 -13.75 -20.74
CA GLU A 139 7.08 -14.92 -20.66
C GLU A 139 8.07 -14.95 -21.82
N GLN A 140 7.63 -14.67 -23.05
CA GLN A 140 8.51 -14.63 -24.20
C GLN A 140 9.58 -13.54 -24.03
N ARG A 141 9.19 -12.33 -23.61
CA ARG A 141 10.13 -11.24 -23.30
C ARG A 141 11.08 -11.57 -22.16
N LYS A 142 10.65 -12.35 -21.17
CA LYS A 142 11.50 -12.82 -20.07
C LYS A 142 12.52 -13.83 -20.58
N ARG A 143 12.12 -14.81 -21.40
CA ARG A 143 13.01 -15.79 -22.01
C ARG A 143 14.02 -15.13 -22.95
N ASP A 144 13.60 -14.16 -23.76
CA ASP A 144 14.49 -13.44 -24.66
C ASP A 144 15.56 -12.65 -23.89
N LYS A 145 15.18 -12.03 -22.75
CA LYS A 145 16.13 -11.34 -21.86
C LYS A 145 17.08 -12.31 -21.17
N GLU A 146 16.60 -13.45 -20.68
CA GLU A 146 17.45 -14.48 -20.06
C GLU A 146 18.42 -15.07 -21.08
N ALA A 147 17.99 -15.34 -22.31
CA ALA A 147 18.85 -15.82 -23.39
C ALA A 147 19.91 -14.78 -23.79
N ALA A 148 19.55 -13.49 -23.85
CA ALA A 148 20.49 -12.41 -24.13
C ALA A 148 21.54 -12.26 -23.03
N LEU A 149 21.14 -12.39 -21.75
CA LEU A 149 22.06 -12.34 -20.62
C LEU A 149 22.99 -13.57 -20.59
N ALA A 150 22.46 -14.76 -20.86
CA ALA A 150 23.26 -15.99 -20.94
C ALA A 150 24.30 -15.92 -22.07
N LYS A 151 23.94 -15.37 -23.24
CA LYS A 151 24.87 -15.17 -24.34
C LYS A 151 25.98 -14.18 -23.98
N LYS A 152 25.62 -13.06 -23.35
CA LYS A 152 26.59 -12.04 -22.90
C LYS A 152 27.55 -12.60 -21.84
N GLU A 153 27.04 -13.44 -20.93
CA GLU A 153 27.87 -14.09 -19.91
C GLU A 153 28.79 -15.16 -20.51
N GLN A 154 28.33 -15.88 -21.53
CA GLN A 154 29.18 -16.82 -22.26
C GLN A 154 30.32 -16.09 -23.00
N GLU A 155 30.01 -15.00 -23.70
CA GLU A 155 31.02 -14.16 -24.37
C GLU A 155 32.03 -13.57 -23.38
N ARG A 156 31.58 -13.19 -22.17
CA ARG A 156 32.48 -12.73 -21.09
C ARG A 156 33.43 -13.85 -20.65
N ARG A 157 32.92 -15.04 -20.39
CA ARG A 157 33.74 -16.20 -19.98
C ARG A 157 34.74 -16.61 -21.07
N ASP A 158 34.34 -16.56 -22.33
CA ASP A 158 35.23 -16.91 -23.44
C ASP A 158 36.33 -15.84 -23.64
N ARG A 159 36.00 -14.54 -23.47
CA ARG A 159 37.01 -13.47 -23.44
C ARG A 159 37.98 -13.61 -22.27
N GLU A 160 37.50 -13.96 -21.08
CA GLU A 160 38.34 -14.18 -19.91
C GLU A 160 39.30 -15.36 -20.08
N LYS A 161 38.84 -16.46 -20.70
CA LYS A 161 39.71 -17.59 -21.05
C LYS A 161 40.78 -17.21 -22.08
N GLN A 162 40.43 -16.40 -23.09
CA GLN A 162 41.39 -15.92 -24.08
C GLN A 162 42.44 -14.98 -23.46
N GLN A 163 42.03 -14.08 -22.55
CA GLN A 163 42.96 -13.20 -21.84
C GLN A 163 43.87 -13.94 -20.85
N ALA A 164 43.35 -14.97 -20.16
CA ALA A 164 44.16 -15.84 -19.29
C ALA A 164 45.19 -16.66 -20.07
N SER A 165 44.88 -17.01 -21.33
CA SER A 165 45.79 -17.77 -22.21
C SER A 165 46.87 -16.90 -22.86
N GLN A 166 46.69 -15.57 -22.94
CA GLN A 166 47.69 -14.63 -23.48
C GLN A 166 48.62 -14.03 -22.41
N LYS A 167 48.34 -14.26 -21.12
CA LYS A 167 49.17 -13.80 -19.98
C LYS A 167 50.07 -14.89 -19.39
N LYS A 168 50.36 -15.96 -20.15
CA LYS A 168 51.38 -16.97 -19.84
C LYS A 168 52.49 -16.92 -20.87
#